data_AF-A0A9D9HTC9-F1
#
_entry.id   AF-A0A9D9HTC9-F1
#
_cell.length_a   1.000
_cell.length_b   1.000
_cell.length_c   1.000
_cell.angle_alpha   90.00
_cell.angle_beta   90.00
_cell.angle_gamma   90.00
#
_symmetry.space_group_name_H-M   'P 1'
#
loop_
_entity.id
_entity.type
_entity.pdbx_description
1 polymer ?
#
loop_
_entity_poly.entity_id
_entity_poly.type
_entity_poly.pdbx_seq_one_letter_code
_entity_poly.pdbx_strand_id
1 'polypeptide(L)'
;MRRKLLHIALFFSLLGIISLSAQQADNIPVRTPEEEAAKQTEMLQRLLPSLTPEQKQQIYIINLKYARERKQYPGRSAAINRMKRKDSEYKLILTTEQYELLQTKCSEQLPDSCPSRPQNSQ
;
A
#
# COMPACT_ATOMS: atom_id res chain seq x y z
N MET A 1 9.02 5.37 59.27
CA MET A 1 8.84 4.49 58.10
C MET A 1 7.50 4.67 57.38
N ARG A 2 6.36 4.86 58.09
CA ARG A 2 5.02 5.04 57.49
C ARG A 2 4.85 6.23 56.53
N ARG A 3 5.51 7.37 56.77
CA ARG A 3 5.52 8.54 55.87
C ARG A 3 6.27 8.31 54.54
N LYS A 4 7.29 7.45 54.53
CA LYS A 4 8.07 7.13 53.32
C LYS A 4 7.32 6.13 52.41
N LEU A 5 6.50 5.25 52.99
CA LEU A 5 5.58 4.39 52.22
C LEU A 5 4.45 5.18 51.55
N LEU A 6 4.00 6.28 52.16
CA LEU A 6 2.91 7.11 51.63
C LEU A 6 3.33 7.86 50.34
N HIS A 7 4.60 8.24 50.22
CA HIS A 7 5.14 8.83 48.99
C HIS A 7 5.40 7.80 47.88
N ILE A 8 5.76 6.56 48.24
CA ILE A 8 5.93 5.47 47.27
C ILE A 8 4.57 5.08 46.66
N ALA A 9 3.50 5.04 47.46
CA ALA A 9 2.15 4.81 46.97
C ALA A 9 1.64 5.95 46.06
N LEU A 10 2.02 7.20 46.36
CA LEU A 10 1.61 8.38 45.57
C LEU A 10 2.38 8.50 44.24
N PHE A 11 3.63 8.02 44.18
CA PHE A 11 4.42 7.99 42.94
C PHE A 11 3.93 6.93 41.95
N PHE A 12 3.43 5.78 42.44
CA PHE A 12 2.84 4.73 41.59
C PHE A 12 1.45 5.07 41.06
N SER A 13 0.72 6.01 41.68
CA SER A 13 -0.60 6.45 41.21
C SER A 13 -0.55 7.33 39.94
N LEU A 14 0.62 7.84 39.56
CA LEU A 14 0.76 8.74 38.41
C LEU A 14 1.04 8.02 37.07
N LEU A 15 1.32 6.71 37.07
CA LEU A 15 1.59 5.93 35.84
C LEU A 15 0.33 5.28 35.22
N GLY A 16 -0.84 5.46 35.82
CA GLY A 16 -2.06 4.71 35.50
C GLY A 16 -2.95 5.25 34.38
N ILE A 17 -2.53 6.25 33.59
CA ILE A 17 -3.35 6.81 32.50
C ILE A 17 -2.52 6.98 31.24
N ILE A 18 -1.89 5.89 30.78
CA ILE A 18 -1.56 5.78 29.36
C ILE A 18 -2.86 5.30 28.71
N SER A 19 -3.64 6.23 28.18
CA SER A 19 -4.76 5.91 27.31
C SER A 19 -4.22 5.11 26.12
N LEU A 20 -4.39 3.78 26.16
CA LEU A 20 -4.43 3.00 24.93
C LEU A 20 -5.69 3.43 24.20
N SER A 21 -5.60 4.50 23.43
CA SER A 21 -6.47 4.66 22.27
C SER A 21 -6.10 3.53 21.31
N ALA A 22 -6.76 2.38 21.48
CA ALA A 22 -6.93 1.45 20.39
C ALA A 22 -7.52 2.27 19.25
N GLN A 23 -6.69 2.62 18.27
CA GLN A 23 -7.15 3.22 17.04
C GLN A 23 -8.22 2.27 16.52
N GLN A 24 -9.47 2.73 16.58
CA GLN A 24 -10.59 2.09 15.93
C GLN A 24 -10.13 1.96 14.48
N ALA A 25 -9.77 0.73 14.07
CA ALA A 25 -9.46 0.47 12.68
C ALA A 25 -10.71 0.90 11.94
N ASP A 26 -10.65 2.05 11.27
CA ASP A 26 -11.69 2.48 10.37
C ASP A 26 -12.01 1.24 9.53
N ASN A 27 -13.29 0.83 9.54
CA ASN A 27 -13.79 -0.28 8.73
C ASN A 27 -13.69 0.11 7.26
N ILE A 28 -12.47 0.26 6.74
CA ILE A 28 -12.20 0.41 5.33
C ILE A 28 -12.59 -0.93 4.72
N PRO A 29 -13.60 -0.96 3.84
CA PRO A 29 -14.03 -2.21 3.22
C PRO A 29 -12.82 -2.86 2.56
N VAL A 30 -12.54 -4.11 2.93
CA VAL A 30 -11.47 -4.88 2.31
C VAL A 30 -11.87 -5.15 0.87
N ARG A 31 -11.25 -4.43 -0.07
CA ARG A 31 -11.52 -4.61 -1.50
C ARG A 31 -11.25 -6.04 -1.94
N THR A 32 -12.06 -6.51 -2.89
CA THR A 32 -11.78 -7.74 -3.63
C THR A 32 -10.55 -7.54 -4.54
N PRO A 33 -9.83 -8.62 -4.92
CA PRO A 33 -8.73 -8.50 -5.88
C PRO A 33 -9.14 -7.83 -7.19
N GLU A 34 -10.35 -8.08 -7.66
CA GLU A 34 -10.93 -7.53 -8.88
C GLU A 34 -11.19 -6.01 -8.75
N GLU A 35 -11.74 -5.56 -7.61
CA GLU A 35 -11.91 -4.14 -7.31
C GLU A 35 -10.57 -3.41 -7.16
N GLU A 36 -9.61 -4.02 -6.49
CA GLU A 36 -8.26 -3.46 -6.36
C GLU A 36 -7.60 -3.33 -7.74
N ALA A 37 -7.74 -4.35 -8.60
CA ALA A 37 -7.22 -4.33 -9.95
C ALA A 37 -7.88 -3.25 -10.82
N ALA A 38 -9.21 -3.11 -10.74
CA ALA A 38 -9.94 -2.07 -11.44
C ALA A 38 -9.47 -0.67 -11.00
N LYS A 39 -9.36 -0.45 -9.69
CA LYS A 39 -8.89 0.83 -9.12
C LYS A 39 -7.47 1.18 -9.56
N GLN A 40 -6.55 0.21 -9.51
CA GLN A 40 -5.15 0.43 -9.94
C GLN A 40 -5.07 0.70 -11.45
N THR A 41 -5.90 0.04 -12.25
CA THR A 41 -5.97 0.26 -13.70
C THR A 41 -6.52 1.64 -14.03
N GLU A 42 -7.59 2.06 -13.34
CA GLU A 42 -8.15 3.40 -13.50
C GLU A 42 -7.14 4.49 -13.11
N MET A 43 -6.41 4.27 -12.02
CA MET A 43 -5.36 5.18 -11.61
C MET A 43 -4.28 5.32 -12.70
N LEU A 44 -3.80 4.22 -13.27
CA LEU A 44 -2.84 4.26 -14.37
C LEU A 44 -3.39 4.94 -15.62
N GLN A 45 -4.68 4.75 -15.93
CA GLN A 45 -5.32 5.46 -17.03
C GLN A 45 -5.34 6.97 -16.83
N ARG A 46 -5.52 7.45 -15.59
CA ARG A 46 -5.45 8.88 -15.28
C ARG A 46 -4.02 9.44 -15.39
N LEU A 47 -3.01 8.64 -15.03
CA LEU A 47 -1.61 9.05 -15.12
C LEU A 47 -1.05 8.99 -16.55
N LEU A 48 -1.52 8.03 -17.35
CA LEU A 48 -1.01 7.72 -18.68
C LEU A 48 -2.13 7.94 -19.72
N PRO A 49 -2.28 9.18 -20.24
CA PRO A 49 -3.41 9.54 -21.10
C PRO A 49 -3.42 8.83 -22.45
N SER A 50 -2.29 8.25 -22.89
CA SER A 50 -2.12 7.60 -24.20
C SER A 50 -2.16 6.06 -24.14
N LEU A 51 -2.72 5.46 -23.09
CA LEU A 51 -2.88 4.00 -23.04
C LEU A 51 -3.84 3.49 -24.12
N THR A 52 -3.41 2.48 -24.89
CA THR A 52 -4.31 1.79 -25.82
C THR A 52 -5.31 0.90 -25.06
N PRO A 53 -6.45 0.53 -25.68
CA PRO A 53 -7.39 -0.43 -25.08
C PRO A 53 -6.72 -1.76 -24.70
N GLU A 54 -5.81 -2.25 -25.53
CA GLU A 54 -5.07 -3.50 -25.30
C GLU A 54 -4.12 -3.35 -24.10
N GLN A 55 -3.37 -2.25 -24.02
CA GLN A 55 -2.50 -1.97 -22.88
C GLN A 55 -3.31 -1.88 -21.58
N LYS A 56 -4.48 -1.22 -21.61
CA LYS A 56 -5.37 -1.13 -20.45
C LYS A 56 -5.86 -2.50 -19.99
N GLN A 57 -6.22 -3.39 -20.93
CA GLN A 57 -6.62 -4.75 -20.60
C GLN A 57 -5.45 -5.55 -19.98
N GLN A 58 -4.24 -5.44 -20.54
CA GLN A 58 -3.05 -6.09 -19.99
C GLN A 58 -2.70 -5.59 -18.59
N ILE A 59 -2.78 -4.27 -18.36
CA ILE A 59 -2.58 -3.67 -17.03
C ILE A 59 -3.58 -4.25 -16.02
N TYR A 60 -4.85 -4.39 -16.39
CA TYR A 60 -5.85 -4.98 -15.51
C TYR A 60 -5.51 -6.43 -15.14
N ILE A 61 -5.10 -7.24 -16.11
CA ILE A 61 -4.70 -8.64 -15.89
C ILE A 61 -3.50 -8.72 -14.94
N ILE A 62 -2.48 -7.89 -15.16
CA ILE A 62 -1.29 -7.79 -14.30
C ILE A 62 -1.70 -7.41 -12.88
N ASN A 63 -2.52 -6.36 -12.72
CA ASN A 63 -2.98 -5.93 -11.41
C ASN A 63 -3.79 -7.01 -10.68
N LEU A 64 -4.67 -7.72 -11.37
CA LEU A 64 -5.47 -8.80 -10.81
C LEU A 64 -4.61 -9.94 -10.31
N LYS A 65 -3.60 -10.35 -11.11
CA LYS A 65 -2.61 -11.36 -10.71
C LYS A 65 -1.93 -10.99 -9.39
N TYR A 66 -1.44 -9.76 -9.27
CA TYR A 66 -0.71 -9.31 -8.08
C TYR A 66 -1.60 -9.00 -6.87
N ALA A 67 -2.86 -8.59 -7.09
CA ALA A 67 -3.85 -8.42 -6.03
C ALA A 67 -4.22 -9.77 -5.40
N ARG A 68 -4.38 -10.83 -6.21
CA ARG A 68 -4.58 -12.21 -5.73
C ARG A 68 -3.37 -12.73 -4.96
N GLU A 69 -2.17 -12.52 -5.51
CA GLU A 69 -0.94 -12.96 -4.87
C GLU A 69 -0.71 -12.28 -3.50
N ARG A 70 -1.11 -11.01 -3.34
CA ARG A 70 -1.05 -10.29 -2.06
C ARG A 70 -1.87 -10.99 -0.96
N LYS A 71 -3.03 -11.56 -1.31
CA LYS A 71 -3.87 -12.31 -0.36
C LYS A 71 -3.23 -13.64 0.04
N GLN A 72 -2.56 -14.30 -0.90
CA GLN A 72 -1.96 -15.62 -0.68
C GLN A 72 -0.64 -15.54 0.09
N TYR A 73 0.18 -14.51 -0.18
CA TYR A 73 1.50 -14.35 0.43
C TYR A 73 1.61 -13.00 1.15
N PRO A 74 0.98 -12.86 2.34
CA PRO A 74 1.15 -11.68 3.16
C PRO A 74 2.58 -11.63 3.71
N GLY A 75 3.24 -10.48 3.65
CA GLY A 75 4.60 -10.33 4.17
C GLY A 75 5.42 -9.30 3.40
N ARG A 76 6.36 -8.66 4.10
CA ARG A 76 7.17 -7.56 3.56
C ARG A 76 8.07 -7.99 2.40
N SER A 77 8.76 -9.13 2.54
CA SER A 77 9.62 -9.66 1.46
C SER A 77 8.80 -10.02 0.22
N ALA A 78 7.66 -10.68 0.41
CA ALA A 78 6.72 -10.99 -0.67
C ALA A 78 6.18 -9.71 -1.33
N ALA A 79 5.89 -8.66 -0.56
CA ALA A 79 5.45 -7.37 -1.10
C ALA A 79 6.50 -6.73 -2.01
N ILE A 80 7.77 -6.70 -1.59
CA ILE A 80 8.87 -6.15 -2.40
C ILE A 80 9.02 -6.95 -3.70
N ASN A 81 8.98 -8.29 -3.62
CA ASN A 81 9.11 -9.16 -4.79
C ASN A 81 7.94 -9.01 -5.76
N ARG A 82 6.69 -8.88 -5.26
CA ARG A 82 5.52 -8.59 -6.09
C ARG A 82 5.68 -7.29 -6.84
N MET A 83 6.10 -6.24 -6.15
CA MET A 83 6.24 -4.91 -6.75
C MET A 83 7.30 -4.92 -7.87
N LYS A 84 8.46 -5.54 -7.63
CA LYS A 84 9.52 -5.65 -8.65
C LYS A 84 9.05 -6.40 -9.90
N ARG A 85 8.32 -7.50 -9.72
CA ARG A 85 7.80 -8.26 -10.86
C ARG A 85 6.67 -7.52 -11.57
N LYS A 86 5.78 -6.85 -10.82
CA LYS A 86 4.72 -6.01 -11.41
C LYS A 86 5.29 -4.88 -12.26
N ASP A 87 6.30 -4.17 -11.74
CA ASP A 87 7.01 -3.10 -12.43
C ASP A 87 7.70 -3.62 -13.71
N SER A 88 8.34 -4.79 -13.63
CA SER A 88 8.95 -5.46 -14.79
C SER A 88 7.91 -5.81 -15.86
N GLU A 89 6.74 -6.32 -15.46
CA GLU A 89 5.66 -6.64 -16.41
C GLU A 89 5.07 -5.37 -17.04
N TYR A 90 4.96 -4.26 -16.30
CA TYR A 90 4.56 -2.98 -16.87
C TYR A 90 5.54 -2.46 -17.91
N LYS A 91 6.84 -2.58 -17.66
CA LYS A 91 7.88 -2.18 -18.61
C LYS A 91 7.80 -2.91 -19.94
N LEU A 92 7.25 -4.13 -19.96
CA LEU A 92 7.09 -4.92 -21.19
C LEU A 92 5.89 -4.49 -22.03
N ILE A 93 4.85 -3.91 -21.42
CA ILE A 93 3.60 -3.58 -22.12
C ILE A 93 3.46 -2.08 -22.42
N LEU A 94 4.14 -1.22 -21.66
CA LEU A 94 4.16 0.22 -21.89
C LEU A 94 5.25 0.56 -22.90
N THR A 95 5.03 1.62 -23.68
CA THR A 95 6.11 2.23 -24.45
C THR A 95 7.14 2.85 -23.51
N THR A 96 8.36 3.08 -24.00
CA THR A 96 9.41 3.76 -23.22
C THR A 96 8.92 5.08 -22.64
N GLU A 97 8.26 5.91 -23.46
CA GLU A 97 7.71 7.21 -23.05
C GLU A 97 6.61 7.08 -21.97
N GLN A 98 5.69 6.11 -22.14
CA GLN A 98 4.65 5.85 -21.15
C GLN A 98 5.24 5.37 -19.82
N TYR A 99 6.25 4.51 -19.87
CA TYR A 99 6.93 4.01 -18.68
C TYR A 99 7.71 5.12 -17.96
N GLU A 100 8.45 5.95 -18.70
CA GLU A 100 9.14 7.12 -18.13
C GLU A 100 8.17 8.11 -17.51
N LEU A 101 7.04 8.40 -18.18
CA LEU A 101 5.99 9.23 -17.62
C LEU A 101 5.42 8.64 -16.32
N LEU A 102 5.20 7.32 -16.28
CA LEU A 102 4.76 6.63 -15.08
C LEU A 102 5.75 6.84 -13.92
N GLN A 103 7.05 6.64 -14.17
CA GLN A 103 8.08 6.82 -13.14
C GLN A 103 8.15 8.28 -12.65
N THR A 104 8.08 9.24 -13.57
CA THR A 104 8.04 10.67 -13.24
C THR A 104 6.83 11.01 -12.36
N LYS A 105 5.63 10.63 -12.79
CA LYS A 105 4.39 10.87 -12.02
C LYS A 105 4.44 10.21 -10.65
N CYS A 106 5.04 9.03 -10.58
CA CYS A 106 5.26 8.31 -9.35
C CYS A 106 6.19 8.99 -8.34
N SER A 107 7.19 9.72 -8.86
CA SER A 107 8.09 10.51 -8.02
C SER A 107 7.45 11.82 -7.52
N GLU A 108 6.52 12.38 -8.30
CA GLU A 108 5.85 13.66 -8.04
C GLU A 108 4.63 13.53 -7.11
N GLN A 109 3.81 12.48 -7.31
CA GLN A 109 2.55 12.28 -6.60
C GLN A 109 2.69 11.08 -5.66
N LEU A 110 2.70 11.34 -4.34
CA LEU A 110 2.71 10.41 -3.21
C LEU A 110 2.85 8.89 -3.51
N PRO A 111 3.79 8.21 -2.83
CA PRO A 111 4.35 6.91 -3.23
C PRO A 111 3.42 5.70 -3.22
N ASP A 112 2.31 5.74 -2.48
CA ASP A 112 1.42 4.58 -2.32
C ASP A 112 0.71 4.18 -3.62
N SER A 113 0.78 5.08 -4.59
CA SER A 113 0.18 5.00 -5.90
C SER A 113 1.08 4.24 -6.91
N CYS A 114 2.33 3.96 -6.54
CA CYS A 114 3.35 3.44 -7.45
C CYS A 114 3.61 1.94 -7.36
N PRO A 115 3.83 1.25 -8.50
CA PRO A 115 4.21 -0.16 -8.51
C PRO A 115 5.57 -0.42 -7.84
N SER A 116 6.39 0.63 -7.64
CA SER A 116 7.77 0.59 -7.17
C SER A 116 7.98 0.88 -5.68
N ARG A 117 6.91 1.09 -4.88
CA ARG A 117 7.04 1.22 -3.41
C ARG A 117 6.15 0.22 -2.66
N PRO A 118 6.67 -0.48 -1.65
CA PRO A 118 5.86 -1.42 -0.89
C PRO A 118 4.78 -0.65 -0.12
N GLN A 119 3.52 -0.93 -0.44
CA GLN A 119 2.41 -0.49 0.42
C GLN A 119 2.60 -1.14 1.79
N ASN A 120 2.63 -0.34 2.84
CA ASN A 120 2.65 -0.85 4.21
C ASN A 120 1.35 -1.64 4.42
N SER A 121 1.46 -2.96 4.44
CA SER A 121 0.43 -3.83 5.01
C SER A 121 0.47 -3.60 6.52
N GLN A 122 -0.43 -2.74 7.01
CA GLN A 122 -0.88 -2.78 8.39
C GLN A 122 -1.62 -4.09 8.64
#